data_AF-A0A7X9JAK1-F1
#
_entry.id   AF-A0A7X9JAK1-F1
#
_cell.length_a   1.000
_cell.length_b   1.000
_cell.length_c   1.000
_cell.angle_alpha   90.00
_cell.angle_beta   90.00
_cell.angle_gamma   90.00
#
_symmetry.space_group_name_H-M   'P 1'
#
loop_
_entity.id
_entity.type
_entity.pdbx_description
1 polymer ?
#
loop_
_entity_poly.entity_id
_entity_poly.type
_entity_poly.pdbx_seq_one_letter_code
_entity_poly.pdbx_strand_id
1 'polypeptide(L)'
;MEVDVQFRPSYSLAVVKLMPSERIRADSGAMVSHSASVAIETKAEGGFLKSLGRAVLGGESFFQNFWKAGPSGGEVTLAPDLPGDIVTIQMAGQALLIQSGSYLASEDGIDLST
;
A
#
# COMPACT_ATOMS: atom_id res chain seq x y z
N MET A 1 -3.75 -0.44 -12.45
CA MET A 1 -4.27 -1.38 -11.46
C MET A 1 -5.80 -1.49 -11.48
N GLU A 2 -6.37 -2.67 -11.24
CA GLU A 2 -7.82 -2.87 -11.01
C GLU A 2 -8.05 -3.24 -9.54
N VAL A 3 -9.02 -2.59 -8.88
CA VAL A 3 -9.34 -2.80 -7.46
C VAL A 3 -10.82 -3.15 -7.31
N ASP A 4 -11.09 -4.32 -6.73
CA ASP A 4 -12.44 -4.76 -6.34
C ASP A 4 -12.54 -4.77 -4.81
N VAL A 5 -13.53 -4.07 -4.24
CA VAL A 5 -13.72 -3.99 -2.78
C VAL A 5 -14.87 -4.89 -2.36
N GLN A 6 -14.54 -5.95 -1.63
CA GLN A 6 -15.47 -6.97 -1.15
C GLN A 6 -15.78 -6.77 0.34
N PHE A 7 -16.83 -7.44 0.82
CA PHE A 7 -17.23 -7.49 2.24
C PHE A 7 -17.51 -6.14 2.91
N ARG A 8 -17.95 -5.16 2.11
CA ARG A 8 -18.35 -3.83 2.58
C ARG A 8 -19.56 -3.89 3.52
N PRO A 9 -19.71 -2.92 4.45
CA PRO A 9 -18.78 -1.82 4.76
C PRO A 9 -17.99 -2.03 6.05
N SER A 10 -18.14 -3.17 6.73
CA SER A 10 -17.64 -3.32 8.12
C SER A 10 -16.29 -4.01 8.22
N TYR A 11 -15.95 -4.88 7.27
CA TYR A 11 -14.71 -5.66 7.27
C TYR A 11 -14.24 -5.86 5.82
N SER A 12 -14.01 -4.74 5.14
CA SER A 12 -13.80 -4.77 3.70
C SER A 12 -12.44 -5.35 3.34
N LEU A 13 -12.39 -6.05 2.21
CA LEU A 13 -11.17 -6.60 1.62
C LEU A 13 -11.02 -6.02 0.21
N ALA A 14 -9.90 -5.37 -0.07
CA ALA A 14 -9.54 -4.97 -1.42
C ALA A 14 -8.84 -6.12 -2.13
N VAL A 15 -9.41 -6.61 -3.22
CA VAL A 15 -8.78 -7.51 -4.17
C VAL A 15 -8.16 -6.69 -5.28
N VAL A 16 -6.83 -6.67 -5.35
CA VAL A 16 -6.06 -5.84 -6.27
C VAL A 16 -5.42 -6.72 -7.33
N LYS A 17 -5.81 -6.51 -8.59
CA LYS A 17 -5.16 -7.16 -9.73
C LYS A 17 -4.04 -6.28 -10.26
N LEU A 18 -2.86 -6.88 -10.34
CA LEU A 18 -1.64 -6.29 -10.84
C LEU A 18 -1.31 -6.84 -12.23
N MET A 19 -1.07 -5.93 -13.17
CA MET A 19 -0.51 -6.24 -14.47
C MET A 19 0.94 -6.75 -14.34
N PRO A 20 1.50 -7.39 -15.37
CA PRO A 20 2.90 -7.80 -15.38
C PRO A 20 3.86 -6.69 -14.96
N SER A 21 4.74 -6.97 -13.99
CA SER A 21 5.71 -6.04 -13.42
C SER A 21 5.13 -4.82 -12.68
N GLU A 22 3.80 -4.71 -12.55
CA GLU A 22 3.15 -3.67 -11.75
C GLU A 22 3.40 -3.92 -10.26
N ARG A 23 3.46 -2.84 -9.48
CA ARG A 23 3.62 -2.91 -8.03
C ARG A 23 2.65 -1.98 -7.31
N ILE A 24 2.22 -2.41 -6.14
CA ILE A 24 1.41 -1.63 -5.21
C ILE A 24 2.19 -1.40 -3.93
N ARG A 25 2.16 -0.17 -3.42
CA ARG A 25 2.62 0.17 -2.08
C ARG A 25 1.47 -0.07 -1.11
N ALA A 26 1.71 -0.76 -0.01
CA ALA A 26 0.69 -1.00 1.01
C ALA A 26 1.21 -0.66 2.40
N ASP A 27 0.29 -0.32 3.31
CA ASP A 27 0.62 -0.13 4.72
C ASP A 27 1.16 -1.43 5.33
N SER A 28 1.96 -1.29 6.38
CA SER A 28 2.57 -2.45 7.05
C SER A 28 1.48 -3.25 7.76
N GLY A 29 1.38 -4.55 7.44
CA GLY A 29 0.34 -5.42 8.02
C GLY A 29 -0.95 -5.50 7.20
N ALA A 30 -1.15 -4.61 6.23
CA ALA A 30 -2.37 -4.59 5.42
C ALA A 30 -2.55 -5.82 4.51
N MET A 31 -1.48 -6.53 4.17
CA MET A 31 -1.54 -7.67 3.24
C MET A 31 -2.14 -8.90 3.91
N VAL A 32 -3.19 -9.44 3.29
CA VAL A 32 -3.89 -10.65 3.73
C VAL A 32 -3.43 -11.87 2.95
N SER A 33 -3.38 -11.77 1.61
CA SER A 33 -2.85 -12.83 0.74
C SER A 33 -2.30 -12.24 -0.56
N HIS A 34 -1.50 -13.02 -1.29
CA HIS A 34 -1.09 -12.69 -2.64
C HIS A 34 -0.86 -13.94 -3.49
N SER A 35 -0.91 -13.77 -4.81
CA SER A 35 -0.55 -14.82 -5.78
C SER A 35 0.93 -15.22 -5.64
N ALA A 36 1.25 -16.46 -5.99
CA ALA A 36 2.64 -16.96 -5.96
C ALA A 36 3.60 -16.21 -6.91
N SER A 37 3.07 -15.57 -7.96
CA SER A 37 3.82 -14.70 -8.87
C SER A 37 4.15 -13.33 -8.30
N VAL A 38 3.58 -12.96 -7.15
CA VAL A 38 3.81 -11.67 -6.50
C VAL A 38 4.87 -11.84 -5.42
N ALA A 39 5.87 -10.96 -5.44
CA ALA A 39 6.94 -10.92 -4.45
C ALA A 39 6.90 -9.60 -3.66
N ILE A 40 7.39 -9.66 -2.43
CA ILE A 40 7.62 -8.46 -1.61
C ILE A 40 8.93 -7.78 -2.00
N GLU A 41 8.87 -6.46 -2.22
CA GLU A 41 10.03 -5.58 -2.34
C GLU A 41 9.98 -4.55 -1.20
N THR A 42 10.72 -4.78 -0.12
CA THR A 42 10.86 -3.79 0.96
C THR A 42 11.99 -2.83 0.61
N LYS A 43 11.69 -1.53 0.52
CA LYS A 43 12.69 -0.48 0.26
C LYS A 43 12.77 0.49 1.43
N ALA A 44 14.00 0.84 1.80
CA ALA A 44 14.27 1.95 2.69
C ALA A 44 14.31 3.24 1.85
N GLU A 45 13.30 4.10 1.95
CA GLU A 45 13.37 5.41 1.32
C GLU A 45 14.40 6.32 2.03
N GLY A 46 15.28 6.95 1.25
CA GLY A 46 16.20 7.98 1.74
C GLY A 46 17.63 7.54 2.06
N GLY A 47 17.95 6.25 2.05
CA GLY A 47 19.28 5.75 2.41
C GLY A 47 19.54 5.76 3.92
N PHE A 48 20.31 4.77 4.38
CA PHE A 48 20.47 4.37 5.80
C PHE A 48 20.68 5.54 6.79
N LEU A 49 21.35 6.62 6.39
CA LEU A 49 21.68 7.77 7.24
C LEU A 49 20.56 8.84 7.34
N LYS A 50 19.82 9.11 6.26
CA LYS A 50 18.70 10.07 6.28
C LYS A 50 17.46 9.50 6.95
N SER A 51 17.34 8.18 6.92
CA SER A 51 16.19 7.45 7.43
C SER A 51 16.30 7.19 8.95
N LEU A 52 17.51 7.15 9.52
CA LEU A 52 17.76 7.22 10.97
C LEU A 52 17.39 8.59 11.59
N GLY A 53 17.62 9.69 10.88
CA GLY A 53 17.31 11.05 11.37
C GLY A 53 15.81 11.34 11.55
N ARG A 54 14.94 10.70 10.76
CA ARG A 54 13.48 10.77 10.91
C ARG A 54 12.93 9.80 11.97
N ALA A 55 13.59 8.67 12.19
CA ALA A 55 13.16 7.64 13.14
C ALA A 55 13.11 8.14 14.60
N VAL A 56 13.88 9.17 14.95
CA VAL A 56 13.92 9.74 16.30
C VAL A 56 12.80 10.78 16.53
N LEU A 57 12.16 11.28 15.46
CA LEU A 57 11.26 12.44 15.55
C LEU A 57 9.80 12.15 15.15
N GLY A 58 9.52 11.11 14.35
CA GLY A 58 8.22 10.97 13.68
C GLY A 58 7.36 9.73 14.00
N GLY A 59 7.90 8.68 14.63
CA GLY A 59 7.13 7.50 15.02
C GLY A 59 6.55 6.61 13.90
N GLU A 60 6.75 6.96 12.62
CA GLU A 60 6.20 6.22 11.47
C GLU A 60 7.22 5.26 10.83
N SER A 61 6.71 4.22 10.16
CA SER A 61 7.50 3.12 9.59
C SER A 61 8.50 3.60 8.53
N PHE A 62 9.78 3.31 8.76
CA PHE A 62 10.92 3.54 7.86
C PHE A 62 10.86 2.74 6.56
N PHE A 63 10.10 1.65 6.55
CA PHE A 63 10.06 0.67 5.48
C PHE A 63 8.71 0.70 4.80
N GLN A 64 8.71 0.98 3.50
CA GLN A 64 7.53 0.80 2.67
C GLN A 64 7.57 -0.59 2.05
N ASN A 65 6.46 -1.31 2.19
CA ASN A 65 6.29 -2.62 1.59
C ASN A 65 5.64 -2.45 0.21
N PHE A 66 6.36 -2.86 -0.82
CA PHE A 66 5.80 -3.00 -2.15
C PHE A 66 5.50 -4.47 -2.43
N TRP A 67 4.37 -4.73 -3.07
CA TRP A 67 4.03 -6.04 -3.63
C TRP A 67 4.09 -5.92 -5.13
N LYS A 68 5.02 -6.67 -5.75
CA LYS A 68 5.30 -6.58 -7.18
C LYS A 68 4.95 -7.88 -7.88
N ALA A 69 4.14 -7.75 -8.92
CA ALA A 69 3.79 -8.88 -9.76
C ALA A 69 4.93 -9.29 -10.68
N GLY A 70 5.08 -10.60 -10.88
CA GLY A 70 5.96 -11.18 -11.87
C GLY A 70 5.48 -10.97 -13.31
N PRO A 71 6.11 -11.67 -14.28
CA PRO A 71 5.83 -11.49 -15.71
C PRO A 71 4.41 -11.86 -16.15
N SER A 72 3.67 -12.64 -15.35
CA SER A 72 2.29 -13.04 -15.64
C SER A 72 1.24 -12.14 -15.00
N GLY A 73 1.64 -11.08 -14.28
CA GLY A 73 0.75 -10.37 -13.38
C GLY A 73 0.48 -11.18 -12.11
N GLY A 74 -0.49 -10.72 -11.33
CA GLY A 74 -0.93 -11.42 -10.12
C GLY A 74 -1.98 -10.64 -9.34
N GLU A 75 -2.33 -11.19 -8.18
CA GLU A 75 -3.31 -10.60 -7.27
C GLU A 75 -2.69 -10.40 -5.89
N VAL A 76 -3.10 -9.33 -5.21
CA VAL A 76 -2.83 -9.06 -3.80
C VAL A 76 -4.15 -8.70 -3.14
N THR A 77 -4.41 -9.23 -1.95
CA THR A 77 -5.56 -8.84 -1.13
C THR A 77 -5.12 -8.05 0.09
N LEU A 78 -5.82 -6.96 0.36
CA LEU A 78 -5.49 -6.01 1.42
C LEU A 78 -6.70 -5.73 2.31
N ALA A 79 -6.48 -5.62 3.62
CA ALA A 79 -7.50 -5.23 4.59
C ALA A 79 -6.96 -4.14 5.54
N PRO A 80 -7.83 -3.24 6.02
CA PRO A 80 -7.47 -2.28 7.06
C PRO A 80 -7.29 -2.97 8.42
N ASP A 81 -6.45 -2.40 9.28
CA ASP A 81 -6.21 -2.90 10.65
C ASP A 81 -7.44 -2.77 11.56
N LEU A 82 -8.32 -1.81 11.28
CA LEU A 82 -9.53 -1.53 12.05
C LEU A 82 -10.79 -1.88 11.24
N PRO A 83 -11.88 -2.31 11.91
CA PRO A 83 -13.17 -2.52 11.24
C PRO A 83 -13.60 -1.26 10.49
N GLY A 84 -13.96 -1.43 9.22
CA GLY A 84 -14.35 -0.32 8.37
C GLY A 84 -14.46 -0.69 6.89
N ASP A 85 -14.64 0.37 6.11
CA ASP A 85 -14.81 0.31 4.67
C ASP A 85 -13.54 0.78 3.94
N ILE A 86 -13.38 0.36 2.69
CA ILE A 86 -12.31 0.80 1.81
C ILE A 86 -12.90 1.71 0.73
N VAL A 87 -12.24 2.84 0.50
CA VAL A 87 -12.61 3.78 -0.58
C VAL A 87 -11.43 3.98 -1.48
N THR A 88 -11.62 3.73 -2.78
CA THR A 88 -10.64 4.00 -3.82
C THR A 88 -10.75 5.45 -4.27
N ILE A 89 -9.63 6.18 -4.28
CA ILE A 89 -9.59 7.58 -4.71
C ILE A 89 -8.64 7.70 -5.90
N GLN A 90 -9.15 8.17 -7.03
CA GLN A 90 -8.33 8.47 -8.18
C GLN A 90 -7.59 9.79 -7.96
N MET A 91 -6.26 9.72 -7.95
CA MET A 91 -5.39 10.89 -7.88
C MET A 91 -5.15 11.43 -9.30
N ALA A 92 -5.25 12.75 -9.46
CA ALA A 92 -5.07 13.49 -10.71
C ALA A 92 -4.17 14.73 -10.50
N GLY A 93 -3.17 14.61 -9.60
CA GLY A 93 -2.20 15.67 -9.29
C GLY A 93 -2.59 16.60 -8.14
N GLN A 94 -3.76 16.41 -7.53
CA GLN A 94 -4.13 17.09 -6.29
C GLN A 94 -3.42 16.51 -5.07
N ALA A 95 -3.34 17.30 -3.99
CA ALA A 95 -3.01 16.78 -2.67
C ALA A 95 -4.30 16.29 -1.97
N LEU A 96 -4.18 15.23 -1.19
CA LEU A 96 -5.26 14.73 -0.33
C LEU A 96 -4.71 14.58 1.09
N LEU A 97 -5.35 15.26 2.04
CA LEU A 97 -5.08 15.09 3.45
C LEU A 97 -6.00 14.00 3.99
N ILE A 98 -5.42 12.98 4.60
CA ILE A 98 -6.14 11.90 5.29
C ILE A 98 -5.64 11.81 6.73
N GLN A 99 -6.48 11.27 7.61
CA GLN A 99 -6.09 11.03 8.99
C GLN A 99 -5.02 9.92 9.04
N SER A 100 -4.04 10.06 9.96
CA SER A 100 -3.11 8.97 10.25
C SER A 100 -3.86 7.66 10.56
N GLY A 101 -3.42 6.55 9.97
CA GLY A 101 -4.08 5.24 10.03
C GLY A 101 -5.23 5.03 9.03
N SER A 102 -5.58 6.04 8.20
CA SER A 102 -6.58 5.87 7.12
C SER A 102 -5.97 5.45 5.78
N TYR A 103 -4.64 5.51 5.65
CA TYR A 103 -3.94 5.02 4.46
C TYR A 103 -3.96 3.49 4.45
N LEU A 104 -4.30 2.89 3.31
CA LEU A 104 -4.22 1.43 3.12
C LEU A 104 -3.17 1.07 2.07
N ALA A 105 -3.27 1.67 0.88
CA ALA A 105 -2.38 1.37 -0.24
C ALA A 105 -2.45 2.44 -1.32
N SER A 106 -1.44 2.47 -2.18
CA SER A 106 -1.38 3.34 -3.36
C SER A 106 -0.55 2.74 -4.49
N GLU A 107 -0.79 3.23 -5.71
CA GLU A 107 0.14 3.05 -6.82
C GLU A 107 1.51 3.67 -6.52
N ASP A 108 2.55 3.14 -7.16
CA ASP A 108 3.94 3.56 -6.95
C ASP A 108 4.20 5.05 -7.20
N GLY A 109 3.41 5.68 -8.08
CA GLY A 109 3.54 7.10 -8.43
C GLY A 109 2.98 8.07 -7.40
N ILE A 110 2.36 7.60 -6.31
CA ILE A 110 1.81 8.46 -5.27
C ILE A 110 2.90 8.82 -4.25
N ASP A 111 3.13 10.12 -4.11
CA ASP A 111 3.99 10.66 -3.05
C ASP A 111 3.24 10.69 -1.71
N LEU A 112 3.92 10.27 -0.64
CA LEU A 112 3.38 10.27 0.72
C LEU A 112 4.27 11.15 1.59
N SER A 113 3.64 12.13 2.25
CA SER A 113 4.31 13.05 3.17
C SER A 113 3.50 13.14 4.46
N THR A 114 4.20 13.19 5.58
CA THR A 114 3.65 13.45 6.92
C THR A 114 4.26 14.68 7.57
#